data_AF-A0A9X9LCZ9-F1
#
_entry.id   AF-A0A9X9LCZ9-F1
#
_cell.length_a   1.000
_cell.length_b   1.000
_cell.length_c   1.000
_cell.angle_alpha   90.00
_cell.angle_beta   90.00
_cell.angle_gamma   90.00
#
_symmetry.space_group_name_H-M   'P 1'
#
loop_
_entity.id
_entity.type
_entity.pdbx_description
1 polymer ?
#
loop_
_entity_poly.entity_id
_entity_poly.type
_entity_poly.pdbx_seq_one_letter_code
_entity_poly.pdbx_strand_id
1 'polypeptide(L)' 'WPCSTVAGQRGGTEGSQGQFPLTQNVTVVEGGTAILTCRVDQNDNTSLQWSNPAQQTLYFDDKKG' A
#
# COMPACT_ATOMS: atom_id res chain seq x y z
N TRP A 1 -1.40 -3.81 8.20
CA TRP A 1 -2.13 -2.57 7.85
C TRP A 1 -1.91 -2.38 6.38
N PRO A 2 -2.95 -2.48 5.55
CA PRO A 2 -2.72 -2.75 4.15
C PRO A 2 -2.13 -1.49 3.51
N CYS A 3 -0.86 -1.59 3.14
CA CYS A 3 -0.37 -0.86 1.99
C CYS A 3 -1.13 -1.35 0.75
N SER A 4 -1.29 -0.52 -0.26
CA SER A 4 -1.83 -0.92 -1.56
C SER A 4 -1.29 -0.02 -2.67
N THR A 5 -1.18 -0.56 -3.87
CA THR A 5 -0.96 0.27 -5.07
C THR A 5 -2.25 0.98 -5.45
N VAL A 6 -2.15 2.25 -5.79
CA VAL A 6 -3.27 3.05 -6.31
C VAL A 6 -3.04 3.19 -7.81
N ALA A 7 -3.80 2.41 -8.61
CA ALA A 7 -3.87 2.66 -10.03
C ALA A 7 -4.60 3.99 -10.26
N GLY A 8 -4.01 4.89 -11.03
CA GLY A 8 -4.67 6.13 -11.43
C GLY A 8 -5.99 5.79 -12.10
N GLN A 9 -7.11 6.34 -11.62
CA GLN A 9 -8.42 6.17 -12.23
C GLN A 9 -8.44 6.85 -13.61
N ARG A 10 -7.92 6.18 -14.64
CA ARG A 10 -8.28 6.44 -16.04
C ARG A 10 -9.00 5.21 -16.54
N GLY A 11 -10.28 5.38 -16.84
CA GLY A 11 -11.16 4.32 -17.33
C GLY A 11 -10.55 3.58 -18.51
N GLY A 12 -10.61 2.26 -18.45
CA GLY A 12 -10.13 1.37 -19.50
C GLY A 12 -9.99 -0.04 -18.97
N THR A 13 -10.86 -0.91 -19.44
CA THR A 13 -10.79 -2.37 -19.30
C THR A 13 -9.42 -2.89 -19.73
N GLU A 14 -8.59 -3.31 -18.79
CA GLU A 14 -7.60 -4.39 -18.97
C GLU A 14 -6.97 -4.71 -17.62
N GLY A 15 -6.89 -6.01 -17.31
CA GLY A 15 -6.45 -6.50 -16.02
C GLY A 15 -4.99 -6.17 -15.76
N SER A 16 -4.71 -5.01 -15.16
CA SER A 16 -3.57 -4.89 -14.26
C SER A 16 -3.86 -5.86 -13.12
N GLN A 17 -3.25 -7.04 -13.16
CA GLN A 17 -3.20 -7.91 -11.98
C GLN A 17 -2.60 -7.04 -10.88
N GLY A 18 -3.47 -6.52 -10.00
CA GLY A 18 -3.09 -5.48 -9.05
C GLY A 18 -1.85 -5.93 -8.31
N GLN A 19 -0.86 -5.05 -8.21
CA GLN A 19 0.30 -5.35 -7.39
C GLN A 19 -0.13 -5.41 -5.94
N PHE A 20 -0.17 -6.63 -5.41
CA PHE A 20 -0.45 -6.83 -4.01
C PHE A 20 0.85 -6.64 -3.22
N PRO A 21 0.89 -5.76 -2.22
CA PRO A 21 2.05 -5.65 -1.38
C PRO A 21 2.21 -6.92 -0.55
N LEU A 22 3.46 -7.26 -0.28
CA LEU A 22 3.80 -8.33 0.65
C LEU A 22 3.30 -7.96 2.04
N THR A 23 2.50 -8.84 2.63
CA THR A 23 1.96 -8.65 3.98
C THR A 23 2.78 -9.43 5.00
N GLN A 24 3.07 -8.78 6.13
CA GLN A 24 3.72 -9.42 7.26
C GLN A 24 2.97 -9.08 8.54
N ASN A 25 2.72 -10.10 9.35
CA ASN A 25 2.19 -9.93 10.70
C ASN A 25 3.32 -9.51 11.63
N VAL A 26 3.08 -8.48 12.42
CA VAL A 26 4.00 -7.97 13.43
C VAL A 26 3.25 -7.92 14.75
N THR A 27 3.85 -8.43 15.80
CA THR A 27 3.33 -8.34 17.17
C THR A 27 4.15 -7.31 17.94
N VAL A 28 3.48 -6.45 18.70
CA VAL A 28 4.10 -5.42 19.52
C VAL A 28 3.45 -5.45 20.90
N VAL A 29 4.24 -5.14 21.93
CA VAL A 29 3.72 -4.98 23.30
C VAL A 29 3.02 -3.62 23.44
N GLU A 30 2.08 -3.53 24.39
CA GLU A 30 1.41 -2.27 24.69
C GLU A 30 2.43 -1.17 25.06
N GLY A 31 2.25 0.04 24.51
CA GLY A 31 3.19 1.16 24.67
C GLY A 31 4.48 1.05 23.85
N GLY A 32 4.70 -0.06 23.14
CA GLY A 32 5.82 -0.25 22.23
C GLY A 32 5.64 0.43 20.86
N THR A 33 6.68 0.34 20.02
CA THR A 33 6.66 0.83 18.62
C THR A 33 6.78 -0.34 17.65
N ALA A 34 5.94 -0.37 16.61
CA ALA A 34 6.02 -1.34 15.52
C ALA A 34 6.58 -0.68 14.25
N ILE A 35 7.50 -1.35 13.57
CA ILE A 35 7.97 -0.95 12.24
C ILE A 35 7.24 -1.81 11.22
N LEU A 36 6.44 -1.16 10.37
CA LEU A 36 5.74 -1.82 9.27
C LEU A 36 6.43 -1.44 7.95
N THR A 37 6.75 -2.44 7.14
CA THR A 37 7.38 -2.22 5.83
C THR A 37 6.40 -2.53 4.72
N CYS A 38 6.24 -1.63 3.75
CA CYS A 38 5.52 -1.91 2.52
C CYS A 38 6.53 -2.28 1.45
N ARG A 39 6.37 -3.47 0.86
CA ARG A 39 7.14 -3.93 -0.29
C ARG A 39 6.18 -4.41 -1.37
N VAL A 40 6.46 -4.04 -2.61
CA VAL A 40 5.80 -4.55 -3.81
C VAL A 40 6.84 -5.29 -4.64
N ASP A 41 6.47 -6.41 -5.24
CA ASP A 41 7.43 -7.28 -5.94
C ASP A 41 8.03 -6.64 -7.21
N GLN A 42 7.30 -5.73 -7.85
CA GLN A 42 7.70 -5.05 -9.10
C GLN A 42 7.35 -3.56 -9.06
N ASN A 43 8.21 -2.66 -8.61
CA ASN A 43 7.84 -1.23 -8.61
C ASN A 43 7.70 -0.68 -10.05
N ASP A 44 6.47 -0.59 -10.54
CA ASP A 44 6.08 -0.09 -11.87
C ASP A 44 5.80 1.43 -11.88
N ASN A 45 6.29 2.15 -10.85
CA ASN A 45 6.02 3.56 -10.58
C ASN A 45 4.56 3.91 -10.25
N THR A 46 3.73 2.93 -9.92
CA THR A 46 2.43 3.21 -9.30
C THR A 46 2.58 3.84 -7.91
N SER A 47 1.66 4.75 -7.58
CA SER A 47 1.58 5.36 -6.25
C SER A 47 1.24 4.29 -5.21
N LEU A 48 1.84 4.40 -4.03
CA LEU A 48 1.54 3.54 -2.89
C LEU A 48 0.73 4.33 -1.86
N GLN A 49 -0.25 3.67 -1.24
CA GLN A 49 -0.98 4.23 -0.11
C GLN A 49 -0.94 3.29 1.08
N TRP A 50 -0.93 3.87 2.28
CA TRP A 50 -1.18 3.17 3.53
C TRP A 50 -2.54 3.54 4.09
N SER A 51 -3.33 2.52 4.45
CA SER A 51 -4.60 2.72 5.16
C SER A 51 -4.65 1.97 6.49
N ASN A 52 -5.42 2.51 7.42
CA ASN A 52 -5.79 1.79 8.65
C ASN A 52 -6.98 0.85 8.43
N PRO A 53 -7.31 -0.06 9.38
CA PRO A 53 -8.51 -0.89 9.34
C PRO A 53 -9.81 -0.09 9.25
N ALA A 54 -9.82 1.17 9.67
CA ALA A 54 -10.94 2.09 9.47
C ALA A 54 -10.98 2.69 8.05
N GLN A 55 -10.14 2.19 7.12
CA GLN A 55 -10.06 2.58 5.72
C GLN A 55 -9.69 4.06 5.49
N GLN A 56 -9.02 4.68 6.45
CA GLN A 56 -8.48 6.04 6.30
C GLN A 56 -7.08 5.98 5.70
N THR A 57 -6.78 6.83 4.73
CA THR A 57 -5.42 7.00 4.17
C THR A 57 -4.55 7.75 5.15
N LEU A 58 -3.52 7.08 5.67
CA LEU A 58 -2.55 7.65 6.59
C LEU A 58 -1.33 8.22 5.88
N TYR A 59 -0.97 7.63 4.74
CA TYR A 59 0.15 8.07 3.90
C TYR A 59 -0.14 7.75 2.44
N PHE A 60 0.30 8.63 1.55
CA PHE A 60 0.22 8.49 0.11
C PHE A 60 1.54 8.94 -0.51
N ASP A 61 2.20 8.05 -1.24
CA ASP A 61 3.40 8.38 -2.02
C ASP A 61 2.96 8.93 -3.38
N ASP A 62 2.94 10.25 -3.49
CA ASP A 62 2.61 10.95 -4.74
C ASP A 62 3.77 10.86 -5.73
N LYS A 63 3.90 9.70 -6.36
CA LYS A 63 4.72 9.53 -7.54
C LYS A 63 4.06 10.27 -8.69
N LYS A 64 4.57 11.47 -8.98
CA LYS A 64 4.23 12.21 -10.19
C LYS A 64 4.59 11.35 -11.41
N GLY A 65 3.56 10.83 -12.08
CA GLY A 65 3.67 10.32 -13.45
C GLY A 65 3.83 11.44 -14.46
#